data_AF-A0A972MMT9-F1
#
_entry.id   AF-A0A972MMT9-F1
#
_cell.length_a   1.000
_cell.length_b   1.000
_cell.length_c   1.000
_cell.angle_alpha   90.00
_cell.angle_beta   90.00
_cell.angle_gamma   90.00
#
_symmetry.space_group_name_H-M   'P 1'
#
loop_
_entity.id
_entity.type
_entity.pdbx_description
1 polymer ?
#
loop_
_entity_poly.entity_id
_entity_poly.type
_entity_poly.pdbx_seq_one_letter_code
_entity_poly.pdbx_strand_id
1 'polypeptide(L)'
;MLKFLKYTVVVLLVAQFTACDRRGKAIVIKSSKLEIPISCMALSEVGVEKDFLNKLREMYDFNQSCSNRLYISYKRDITCNSSYNAVMKNTHGFPKSYLKFELKRGLNNLYSYYIDLYNNVDIDDIENEFKIVKQDLLKPKEENR
;
A
#
# COMPACT_ATOMS: atom_id res chain seq x y z
N MET A 1 -6.70 -34.80 -37.95
CA MET A 1 -5.65 -34.47 -36.96
C MET A 1 -5.14 -33.01 -37.07
N LEU A 2 -5.96 -32.05 -37.57
CA LEU A 2 -5.51 -30.65 -37.80
C LEU A 2 -6.28 -29.60 -36.97
N LYS A 3 -7.30 -30.00 -36.20
CA LYS A 3 -8.14 -29.09 -35.39
C LYS A 3 -7.60 -28.88 -33.96
N PHE A 4 -6.89 -29.86 -33.40
CA PHE A 4 -6.31 -29.76 -32.06
C PHE A 4 -5.08 -28.84 -31.98
N LEU A 5 -4.36 -28.67 -33.09
CA LEU A 5 -3.16 -27.82 -33.17
C LEU A 5 -3.49 -26.31 -33.12
N LYS A 6 -4.71 -25.91 -33.50
CA LYS A 6 -5.13 -24.50 -33.49
C LYS A 6 -5.51 -24.00 -32.09
N TYR A 7 -6.07 -24.86 -31.25
CA TYR A 7 -6.48 -24.47 -29.88
C TYR A 7 -5.30 -24.38 -28.91
N THR A 8 -4.25 -25.17 -29.12
CA THR A 8 -3.04 -25.13 -28.29
C THR A 8 -2.24 -23.84 -28.47
N VAL A 9 -2.23 -23.26 -29.69
CA VAL A 9 -1.54 -21.98 -29.96
C VAL A 9 -2.25 -20.79 -29.30
N VAL A 10 -3.59 -20.82 -29.19
CA VAL A 10 -4.36 -19.73 -28.57
C VAL A 10 -4.20 -19.72 -27.05
N VAL A 11 -4.13 -20.88 -26.40
CA VAL A 11 -3.95 -20.97 -24.94
C VAL A 11 -2.56 -20.50 -24.49
N LEU A 12 -1.52 -20.69 -25.32
CA LEU A 12 -0.15 -20.25 -25.00
C LEU A 12 0.04 -18.72 -25.07
N LEU A 13 -0.80 -18.03 -25.84
CA LEU A 13 -0.74 -16.57 -26.02
C LEU A 13 -1.40 -15.79 -24.87
N VAL A 14 -2.37 -16.39 -24.18
CA VAL A 14 -3.09 -15.75 -23.05
C VAL A 14 -2.26 -15.78 -21.75
N ALA A 15 -1.29 -16.68 -21.63
CA ALA A 15 -0.46 -16.83 -20.43
C ALA A 15 0.63 -15.76 -20.26
N GLN A 16 0.82 -14.84 -21.22
CA GLN A 16 1.93 -13.89 -21.24
C GLN A 16 1.59 -12.51 -20.62
N PHE A 17 0.37 -12.29 -20.14
CA PHE A 17 -0.04 -11.02 -19.52
C PHE A 17 -0.06 -11.05 -17.99
N THR A 18 0.78 -11.87 -17.36
CA THR A 18 1.12 -11.62 -15.95
C THR A 18 2.06 -10.44 -15.91
N ALA A 19 1.51 -9.22 -15.98
CA ALA A 19 2.23 -7.99 -15.71
C ALA A 19 2.76 -8.10 -14.28
N CYS A 20 4.04 -8.46 -14.16
CA CYS A 20 4.76 -8.53 -12.90
C CYS A 20 5.01 -7.09 -12.48
N ASP A 21 4.04 -6.52 -11.78
CA ASP A 21 4.09 -5.17 -11.26
C ASP A 21 5.20 -5.15 -10.19
N ARG A 22 6.39 -4.69 -10.58
CA ARG A 22 7.53 -4.61 -9.66
C ARG A 22 7.16 -3.57 -8.62
N ARG A 23 6.97 -3.99 -7.36
CA ARG A 23 6.69 -3.14 -6.20
C ARG A 23 7.78 -3.32 -5.15
N GLY A 24 8.03 -2.28 -4.37
CA GLY A 24 8.95 -2.37 -3.23
C GLY A 24 8.39 -3.28 -2.14
N LYS A 25 9.26 -3.82 -1.29
CA LYS A 25 8.82 -4.53 -0.09
C LYS A 25 8.32 -3.50 0.92
N ALA A 26 7.11 -3.68 1.43
CA ALA A 26 6.55 -2.79 2.45
C ALA A 26 7.36 -2.86 3.76
N ILE A 27 7.51 -1.71 4.39
CA ILE A 27 8.10 -1.54 5.71
C ILE A 27 6.96 -1.29 6.69
N VAL A 28 6.82 -2.19 7.66
CA VAL A 28 5.77 -2.13 8.70
C VAL A 28 6.41 -1.98 10.06
N ILE A 29 6.02 -0.94 10.80
CA ILE A 29 6.50 -0.64 12.14
C ILE A 29 5.28 -0.63 13.08
N LYS A 30 5.31 -1.50 14.10
CA LYS A 30 4.25 -1.61 15.12
C LYS A 30 4.81 -1.17 16.46
N SER A 31 4.15 -0.22 17.12
CA SER A 31 4.51 0.21 18.47
C SER A 31 4.17 -0.87 19.48
N SER A 32 4.93 -0.97 20.59
CA SER A 32 4.57 -1.83 21.71
C SER A 32 3.26 -1.41 22.39
N LYS A 33 2.82 -0.16 22.19
CA LYS A 33 1.55 0.39 22.68
C LYS A 33 0.36 0.12 21.75
N LEU A 34 0.58 -0.54 20.61
CA LEU A 34 -0.49 -0.87 19.68
C LEU A 34 -1.25 -2.09 20.18
N GLU A 35 -2.50 -1.87 20.55
CA GLU A 35 -3.46 -2.92 20.91
C GLU A 35 -4.26 -3.29 19.66
N ILE A 36 -4.33 -4.59 19.35
CA ILE A 36 -5.03 -5.13 18.18
C ILE A 36 -6.03 -6.17 18.69
N PRO A 37 -7.28 -6.19 18.20
CA PRO A 37 -7.82 -5.30 17.17
C PRO A 37 -8.09 -3.90 17.70
N ILE A 38 -7.86 -2.87 16.88
CA ILE A 38 -8.30 -1.51 17.23
C ILE A 38 -9.82 -1.42 17.13
N SER A 39 -10.44 -0.67 18.03
CA SER A 39 -11.90 -0.50 18.06
C SER A 39 -12.40 0.34 16.89
N CYS A 40 -11.75 1.47 16.62
CA CYS A 40 -12.12 2.36 15.52
C CYS A 40 -11.00 3.31 15.08
N MET A 41 -11.19 3.95 13.92
CA MET A 41 -10.28 4.96 13.35
C MET A 41 -11.05 6.17 12.81
N ALA A 42 -10.45 7.35 12.96
CA ALA A 42 -10.78 8.56 12.21
C ALA A 42 -9.83 8.69 11.01
N LEU A 43 -10.32 9.21 9.89
CA LEU A 43 -9.51 9.51 8.72
C LEU A 43 -8.99 10.96 8.80
N SER A 44 -7.68 11.17 8.59
CA SER A 44 -7.13 12.51 8.36
C SER A 44 -7.25 12.86 6.88
N GLU A 45 -7.83 14.02 6.60
CA GLU A 45 -8.12 14.48 5.22
C GLU A 45 -7.09 15.49 4.70
N VAL A 46 -6.12 15.87 5.54
CA VAL A 46 -5.19 16.96 5.24
C VAL A 46 -4.22 16.53 4.14
N GLY A 47 -4.26 17.23 3.00
CA GLY A 47 -3.31 17.02 1.91
C GLY A 47 -3.50 15.72 1.13
N VAL A 48 -4.69 15.11 1.20
CA VAL A 48 -5.02 13.87 0.49
C VAL A 48 -6.04 14.16 -0.62
N GLU A 49 -5.85 13.58 -1.79
CA GLU A 49 -6.79 13.66 -2.91
C GLU A 49 -8.18 13.11 -2.56
N LYS A 50 -9.23 13.76 -3.08
CA LYS A 50 -10.63 13.37 -2.80
C LYS A 50 -10.93 11.94 -3.20
N ASP A 51 -10.42 11.49 -4.34
CA ASP A 51 -10.68 10.13 -4.84
C ASP A 51 -10.06 9.08 -3.91
N PHE A 52 -8.89 9.36 -3.35
CA PHE A 52 -8.25 8.49 -2.36
C PHE A 52 -9.06 8.45 -1.06
N LEU A 53 -9.53 9.60 -0.59
CA LEU A 53 -10.39 9.68 0.60
C LEU A 53 -11.71 8.93 0.41
N ASN A 54 -12.35 9.09 -0.75
CA ASN A 54 -13.59 8.39 -1.07
C ASN A 54 -13.39 6.88 -1.10
N LYS A 55 -12.32 6.42 -1.77
CA LYS A 55 -11.99 5.00 -1.81
C LYS A 55 -11.76 4.41 -0.42
N LEU A 56 -11.02 5.12 0.44
CA LEU A 56 -10.80 4.66 1.81
C LEU A 56 -12.12 4.56 2.59
N ARG A 57 -13.02 5.55 2.46
CA ARG A 57 -14.33 5.54 3.13
C ARG A 57 -15.24 4.41 2.64
N GLU A 58 -15.14 4.00 1.38
CA GLU A 58 -15.83 2.80 0.88
C GLU A 58 -15.31 1.51 1.53
N MET A 59 -14.02 1.49 1.88
CA MET A 59 -13.35 0.30 2.41
C MET A 59 -13.46 0.17 3.93
N TYR A 60 -13.71 1.26 4.65
CA TYR A 60 -13.82 1.29 6.10
C TYR A 60 -14.70 2.45 6.58
N ASP A 61 -15.57 2.16 7.55
CA ASP A 61 -16.46 3.15 8.17
C ASP A 61 -15.69 3.98 9.21
N PHE A 62 -15.09 5.08 8.74
CA PHE A 62 -14.32 5.98 9.60
C PHE A 62 -15.22 6.84 10.48
N ASN A 63 -14.97 6.83 11.79
CA ASN A 63 -15.68 7.65 12.76
C ASN A 63 -14.76 8.78 13.25
N GLN A 64 -15.14 10.04 12.99
CA GLN A 64 -14.34 11.22 13.32
C GLN A 64 -14.15 11.45 14.82
N SER A 65 -15.00 10.85 15.67
CA SER A 65 -14.87 10.90 17.12
C SER A 65 -13.82 9.92 17.68
N CYS A 66 -13.24 9.06 16.84
CA CYS A 66 -12.22 8.11 17.27
C CYS A 66 -10.89 8.77 17.64
N SER A 67 -10.30 8.30 18.74
CA SER A 67 -9.00 8.79 19.22
C SER A 67 -7.82 8.34 18.36
N ASN A 68 -7.95 7.19 17.69
CA ASN A 68 -6.97 6.73 16.71
C ASN A 68 -7.24 7.42 15.37
N ARG A 69 -6.25 8.13 14.84
CA ARG A 69 -6.35 8.83 13.55
C ARG A 69 -5.38 8.24 12.56
N LEU A 70 -5.91 7.84 11.40
CA LEU A 70 -5.16 7.34 10.25
C LEU A 70 -4.76 8.53 9.36
N TYR A 71 -3.47 8.66 9.10
CA TYR A 71 -2.89 9.63 8.19
C TYR A 71 -2.39 8.93 6.94
N ILE A 72 -2.61 9.55 5.78
CA ILE A 72 -2.06 9.11 4.51
C ILE A 72 -1.06 10.16 4.05
N SER A 73 0.08 9.71 3.54
CA SER A 73 1.07 10.57 2.90
C SER A 73 1.62 9.85 1.68
N TYR A 74 1.72 10.56 0.58
CA TYR A 74 2.27 10.03 -0.67
C TYR A 74 3.01 11.13 -1.41
N LYS A 75 3.91 10.71 -2.31
CA LYS A 75 4.62 11.63 -3.21
C LYS A 75 4.77 10.96 -4.56
N ARG A 76 4.35 11.66 -5.62
CA ARG A 76 4.53 11.24 -7.02
C ARG A 76 5.79 11.85 -7.62
N ASP A 77 6.19 11.32 -8.77
CA ASP A 77 7.23 11.87 -9.64
C ASP A 77 8.55 12.13 -8.90
N ILE A 78 8.90 11.21 -8.00
CA ILE A 78 10.20 11.19 -7.34
C ILE A 78 11.24 10.92 -8.42
N THR A 79 12.03 11.94 -8.71
CA THR A 79 13.12 11.87 -9.67
C THR A 79 14.44 11.77 -8.91
N CYS A 80 15.35 10.96 -9.45
CA CYS A 80 16.70 10.85 -8.92
C CYS A 80 17.51 12.05 -9.39
N ASN A 81 17.90 12.93 -8.47
CA ASN A 81 18.61 14.17 -8.78
C ASN A 81 20.09 14.18 -8.33
N SER A 82 20.70 13.01 -8.06
CA SER A 82 22.09 12.98 -7.55
C SER A 82 22.92 11.80 -8.04
N SER A 83 24.23 12.03 -8.15
CA SER A 83 25.28 11.01 -8.30
C SER A 83 25.38 10.10 -7.06
N TYR A 84 24.89 10.54 -5.90
CA TYR A 84 24.86 9.77 -4.65
C TYR A 84 23.92 8.56 -4.70
N ASN A 85 22.80 8.64 -5.43
CA ASN A 85 21.84 7.53 -5.56
C ASN A 85 22.08 6.67 -6.81
N ALA A 86 23.18 6.93 -7.55
CA ALA A 86 23.52 6.21 -8.77
C ALA A 86 23.76 4.71 -8.54
N VAL A 87 24.24 4.33 -7.35
CA VAL A 87 24.47 2.92 -6.99
C VAL A 87 23.15 2.14 -6.88
N MET A 88 22.09 2.73 -6.32
CA MET A 88 20.77 2.08 -6.24
C MET A 88 20.09 1.92 -7.61
N LYS A 89 20.42 2.79 -8.57
CA LYS A 89 19.88 2.74 -9.93
C LYS A 89 20.33 1.49 -10.70
N ASN A 90 21.56 1.03 -10.47
CA ASN A 90 22.16 -0.05 -11.24
C ASN A 90 21.73 -1.45 -10.79
N THR A 91 21.13 -1.58 -9.59
CA THR A 91 20.78 -2.89 -9.02
C THR A 91 19.28 -3.16 -9.02
N HIS A 92 18.42 -2.20 -8.60
CA HIS A 92 17.01 -2.52 -8.34
C HIS A 92 15.96 -1.54 -8.89
N GLY A 93 16.35 -0.56 -9.71
CA GLY A 93 15.43 0.49 -10.15
C GLY A 93 15.16 1.49 -9.02
N PHE A 94 14.93 2.75 -9.36
CA PHE A 94 14.66 3.79 -8.36
C PHE A 94 13.14 3.99 -8.24
N PRO A 95 12.57 4.11 -7.03
CA PRO A 95 11.13 4.29 -6.88
C PRO A 95 10.69 5.63 -7.46
N LYS A 96 9.55 5.61 -8.14
CA LYS A 96 8.92 6.79 -8.74
C LYS A 96 7.98 7.47 -7.75
N SER A 97 7.45 6.73 -6.79
CA SER A 97 6.58 7.28 -5.76
C SER A 97 6.67 6.49 -4.46
N TYR A 98 6.08 7.03 -3.39
CA TYR A 98 5.85 6.29 -2.16
C TYR A 98 4.41 6.48 -1.68
N LEU A 99 3.94 5.50 -0.92
CA LEU A 99 2.69 5.57 -0.16
C LEU A 99 2.97 5.20 1.31
N LYS A 100 2.40 5.97 2.23
CA LYS A 100 2.58 5.79 3.67
C LYS A 100 1.25 5.93 4.39
N PHE A 101 0.96 5.01 5.30
CA PHE A 101 -0.13 5.08 6.27
C PHE A 101 0.44 5.15 7.69
N GLU A 102 -0.06 6.07 8.50
CA GLU A 102 0.31 6.18 9.92
C GLU A 102 -0.92 6.21 10.81
N LEU A 103 -0.98 5.33 11.81
CA LEU A 103 -1.99 5.38 12.86
C LEU A 103 -1.41 6.09 14.09
N LYS A 104 -2.02 7.20 14.49
CA LYS A 104 -1.60 7.95 15.68
C LYS A 104 -2.72 8.02 16.72
N ARG A 105 -2.34 8.05 17.99
CA ARG A 105 -3.21 8.36 19.13
C ARG A 105 -2.58 9.51 19.91
N GLY A 106 -3.11 10.72 19.73
CA GLY A 106 -2.44 11.95 20.16
C GLY A 106 -1.08 12.11 19.47
N LEU A 107 0.00 12.29 20.25
CA LEU A 107 1.37 12.41 19.75
C LEU A 107 2.07 11.06 19.50
N ASN A 108 1.46 9.94 19.90
CA ASN A 108 2.07 8.62 19.77
C ASN A 108 1.80 8.04 18.38
N ASN A 109 2.85 7.63 17.68
CA ASN A 109 2.72 6.77 16.50
C ASN A 109 2.56 5.32 16.94
N LEU A 110 1.42 4.71 16.60
CA LEU A 110 1.09 3.34 16.99
C LEU A 110 1.44 2.35 15.88
N TYR A 111 1.30 2.76 14.62
CA TYR A 111 1.51 1.91 13.46
C TYR A 111 1.99 2.76 12.28
N SER A 112 2.98 2.29 11.54
CA SER A 112 3.42 2.89 10.28
C SER A 112 3.56 1.81 9.22
N TYR A 113 2.94 2.04 8.07
CA TYR A 113 3.11 1.28 6.84
C TYR A 113 3.73 2.20 5.80
N TYR A 114 4.78 1.74 5.12
CA TYR A 114 5.45 2.48 4.06
C TYR A 114 5.77 1.54 2.91
N ILE A 115 5.53 1.97 1.68
CA ILE A 115 5.92 1.24 0.48
C ILE A 115 6.44 2.19 -0.59
N ASP A 116 7.55 1.77 -1.20
CA ASP A 116 8.10 2.36 -2.41
C ASP A 116 7.44 1.74 -3.65
N LEU A 117 7.04 2.59 -4.58
CA LEU A 117 6.33 2.22 -5.79
C LEU A 117 7.15 2.65 -7.02
N TYR A 118 7.23 1.78 -8.01
CA TYR A 118 7.98 2.05 -9.25
C TYR A 118 7.13 2.78 -10.29
N ASN A 119 5.82 2.88 -10.06
CA ASN A 119 4.88 3.74 -10.76
C ASN A 119 4.42 4.89 -9.84
N ASN A 120 3.62 5.82 -10.36
CA ASN A 120 3.01 6.86 -9.52
C ASN A 120 1.82 6.28 -8.77
N VAL A 121 1.65 6.67 -7.51
CA VAL A 121 0.50 6.27 -6.67
C VAL A 121 -0.82 6.55 -7.39
N ASP A 122 -1.61 5.50 -7.55
CA ASP A 122 -2.98 5.54 -8.06
C ASP A 122 -4.00 4.98 -7.05
N ILE A 123 -5.26 4.88 -7.46
CA ILE A 123 -6.36 4.43 -6.60
C ILE A 123 -6.26 2.93 -6.27
N ASP A 124 -5.69 2.13 -7.18
CA ASP A 124 -5.53 0.69 -6.99
C ASP A 124 -4.45 0.43 -5.94
N ASP A 125 -3.39 1.25 -5.90
CA ASP A 125 -2.43 1.25 -4.81
C ASP A 125 -3.09 1.58 -3.47
N ILE A 126 -3.91 2.64 -3.40
CA ILE A 126 -4.64 2.96 -2.16
C ILE A 126 -5.50 1.79 -1.70
N GLU A 127 -6.24 1.15 -2.62
CA GLU A 127 -7.08 0.01 -2.28
C GLU A 127 -6.25 -1.19 -1.78
N ASN A 128 -5.23 -1.58 -2.53
CA ASN A 128 -4.47 -2.79 -2.24
C ASN A 128 -3.66 -2.64 -0.96
N GLU A 129 -2.99 -1.51 -0.78
CA GLU A 129 -2.15 -1.28 0.38
C GLU A 129 -3.00 -1.04 1.65
N PHE A 130 -4.17 -0.39 1.53
CA PHE A 130 -5.07 -0.24 2.67
C PHE A 130 -5.71 -1.56 3.12
N LYS A 131 -5.92 -2.54 2.22
CA LYS A 131 -6.36 -3.89 2.62
C LYS A 131 -5.37 -4.53 3.60
N ILE A 132 -4.08 -4.37 3.37
CA ILE A 132 -3.02 -4.90 4.23
C ILE A 132 -3.06 -4.18 5.58
N VAL A 133 -3.11 -2.85 5.58
CA VAL A 133 -3.22 -2.03 6.80
C VAL A 133 -4.46 -2.41 7.62
N LYS A 134 -5.61 -2.60 6.97
CA LYS A 134 -6.86 -3.03 7.62
C LYS A 134 -6.71 -4.41 8.26
N GLN A 135 -6.09 -5.36 7.56
CA GLN A 135 -5.82 -6.68 8.13
C GLN A 135 -4.91 -6.59 9.35
N ASP A 136 -3.83 -5.82 9.27
CA ASP A 136 -2.87 -5.62 10.36
C ASP A 136 -3.48 -5.00 11.61
N LEU A 137 -4.47 -4.13 11.46
CA LEU A 137 -5.06 -3.35 12.55
C LEU A 137 -6.33 -3.96 13.13
N LEU A 138 -7.09 -4.72 12.34
CA LEU A 138 -8.41 -5.23 12.73
C LEU A 138 -8.46 -6.73 12.98
N LYS A 139 -7.46 -7.50 12.55
CA LYS A 139 -7.39 -8.94 12.85
C LYS A 139 -6.54 -9.18 14.09
N PRO A 140 -6.99 -10.01 15.05
CA PRO A 140 -6.17 -10.41 16.18
C PRO A 140 -4.84 -11.01 15.70
N LYS A 141 -3.76 -10.83 16.46
CA LYS A 141 -2.55 -11.61 16.22
C LYS A 141 -2.89 -13.08 16.41
N GLU A 142 -2.73 -13.89 15.37
CA GLU A 142 -2.58 -15.33 15.55
C GLU A 142 -1.29 -15.53 16.35
N GLU A 143 -1.45 -15.73 17.64
CA GLU A 143 -0.35 -16.07 18.53
C GLU A 143 0.09 -17.48 18.14
N ASN A 144 1.23 -17.59 17.44
CA ASN A 144 1.88 -18.86 17.18
C ASN A 144 2.10 -19.56 18.53
N ARG A 145 1.28 -20.57 18.78
CA ARG A 145 1.33 -21.44 19.95
C ARG A 145 2.46 -22.45 19.82
#